data_AF-A0A7S4KSE8-F1
#
_entry.id   AF-A0A7S4KSE8-F1
#
_cell.length_a   1.000
_cell.length_b   1.000
_cell.length_c   1.000
_cell.angle_alpha   90.00
_cell.angle_beta   90.00
_cell.angle_gamma   90.00
#
_symmetry.space_group_name_H-M   'P 1'
#
loop_
_entity.id
_entity.type
_entity.pdbx_description
1 polymer ?
#
loop_
_entity_poly.entity_id
_entity_poly.type
_entity_poly.pdbx_seq_one_letter_code
_entity_poly.pdbx_strand_id
1 'polypeptide(L)'
;LGRYLSDPSTSLQRTYVAKVVPKIDALLADKLTTNGIQIDGSVYHNIQISVAHHGKTVSANYCRLVVRGKMPFRIKEFFEKIGRKSSKITRLSIGPYSCRDMNPMKLKELVVPPSYLKLVNPMWTPFIERDWPYFRQRRLHFLRKMSRLRPLSAHERDELDTFSMEQLMSVISNATHDEKPTEENEVVPLGEVPEDVRGIEFEERLLSDPDAMRQYIRKEPQIPDVPIPPQKEVFTF
;
A
#
# COMPACT_ATOMS: atom_id res chain seq x y z
N LEU A 1 -13.69 8.56 1.34
CA LEU A 1 -12.33 7.97 1.34
C LEU A 1 -11.25 9.02 1.58
N GLY A 2 -11.19 10.09 0.77
CA GLY A 2 -10.19 11.16 0.96
C GLY A 2 -10.13 11.72 2.39
N ARG A 3 -11.29 12.02 3.00
CA ARG A 3 -11.39 12.46 4.40
C ARG A 3 -10.76 11.47 5.39
N TYR A 4 -11.04 10.18 5.24
CA TYR A 4 -10.48 9.11 6.07
C TYR A 4 -8.95 9.05 5.97
N LEU A 5 -8.40 9.09 4.75
CA LEU A 5 -6.94 9.07 4.55
C LEU A 5 -6.25 10.32 5.13
N SER A 6 -6.90 11.49 5.04
CA SER A 6 -6.37 12.74 5.58
C SER A 6 -6.45 12.84 7.10
N ASP A 7 -7.46 12.21 7.71
CA ASP A 7 -7.74 12.38 9.14
C ASP A 7 -6.65 11.73 10.00
N PRO A 8 -5.94 12.48 10.86
CA PRO A 8 -4.93 11.94 11.76
C PRO A 8 -5.48 10.98 12.83
N SER A 9 -6.79 10.98 13.09
CA SER A 9 -7.43 10.09 14.07
C SER A 9 -7.44 8.62 13.64
N THR A 10 -7.37 8.36 12.33
CA THR A 10 -7.51 7.02 11.73
C THR A 10 -6.34 6.07 11.97
N SER A 11 -5.34 6.51 12.74
CA SER A 11 -4.15 5.72 13.09
C SER A 11 -3.37 5.17 11.90
N LEU A 12 -3.60 5.70 10.69
CA LEU A 12 -2.94 5.25 9.47
C LEU A 12 -1.43 5.51 9.53
N GLN A 13 -0.66 4.49 9.13
CA GLN A 13 0.78 4.61 9.00
C GLN A 13 1.14 5.51 7.82
N ARG A 14 2.05 6.46 8.05
CA ARG A 14 2.59 7.36 7.03
C ARG A 14 4.10 7.27 7.07
N THR A 15 4.71 7.02 5.91
CA THR A 15 6.16 6.89 5.82
C THR A 15 6.72 8.08 5.05
N TYR A 16 7.77 8.69 5.60
CA TYR A 16 8.47 9.82 5.02
C TYR A 16 9.96 9.53 4.94
N VAL A 17 10.62 10.19 3.99
CA VAL A 17 12.08 10.27 3.93
C VAL A 17 12.45 11.73 3.98
N ALA A 18 13.35 12.07 4.89
CA ALA A 18 13.83 13.42 5.09
C ALA A 18 15.36 13.47 5.00
N LYS A 19 15.88 14.52 4.37
CA LYS A 19 17.30 14.88 4.43
C LYS A 19 17.51 15.84 5.59
N VAL A 20 18.28 15.40 6.58
CA VAL A 20 18.42 16.05 7.88
C VAL A 20 19.87 16.44 8.14
N VAL A 21 20.08 17.62 8.69
CA VAL A 21 21.38 18.16 9.07
C VAL A 21 21.30 18.71 10.50
N PRO A 22 22.19 18.32 11.42
CA PRO A 22 23.22 17.27 11.29
C PRO A 22 22.65 15.86 11.09
N LYS A 23 23.48 14.89 10.68
CA LYS A 23 23.05 13.49 10.41
C LYS A 23 22.54 12.77 11.66
N ILE A 24 21.51 11.94 11.50
CA ILE A 24 21.04 11.05 12.57
C ILE A 24 21.79 9.73 12.42
N ASP A 25 22.61 9.39 13.41
CA ASP A 25 23.29 8.10 13.46
C ASP A 25 22.32 6.97 13.82
N ALA A 26 22.63 5.74 13.41
CA ALA A 26 21.77 4.58 13.67
C ALA A 26 21.50 4.38 15.17
N LEU A 27 22.52 4.54 16.01
CA LEU A 27 22.38 4.45 17.47
C LEU A 27 21.43 5.51 18.04
N LEU A 28 21.43 6.72 17.47
CA LEU A 28 20.51 7.78 17.88
C LEU A 28 19.09 7.48 17.42
N ALA A 29 18.94 6.99 16.18
CA ALA A 29 17.65 6.58 15.63
C ALA A 29 17.00 5.46 16.48
N ASP A 30 17.79 4.46 16.88
CA ASP A 30 17.32 3.35 17.72
C ASP A 30 16.94 3.83 19.12
N LYS A 31 17.73 4.72 19.74
CA LYS A 31 17.40 5.33 21.04
C LYS A 31 16.10 6.13 20.99
N LEU A 32 15.92 6.96 19.95
CA LEU A 32 14.70 7.76 19.77
C LEU A 32 13.48 6.89 19.51
N THR A 33 13.65 5.75 18.84
CA THR A 33 12.56 4.81 18.56
C THR A 33 12.21 3.97 19.80
N THR A 34 13.20 3.55 20.58
CA THR A 34 13.00 2.66 21.74
C THR A 34 12.47 3.41 22.96
N ASN A 35 13.06 4.57 23.27
CA ASN A 35 12.71 5.33 24.49
C ASN A 35 11.51 6.27 24.27
N GLY A 36 11.03 6.37 23.03
CA GLY A 36 10.10 7.42 22.63
C GLY A 36 10.79 8.79 22.50
N ILE A 37 10.13 9.69 21.77
CA ILE A 37 10.67 11.02 21.49
C ILE A 37 9.97 12.01 22.41
N GLN A 38 10.72 12.67 23.28
CA GLN A 38 10.17 13.69 24.16
C GLN A 38 10.21 15.07 23.48
N ILE A 39 9.03 15.67 23.26
CA ILE A 39 8.89 17.03 22.71
C ILE A 39 7.88 17.77 23.58
N ASP A 40 8.27 18.95 24.07
CA ASP A 40 7.42 19.83 24.90
C ASP A 40 6.78 19.10 26.10
N GLY A 41 7.56 18.23 26.77
CA GLY A 41 7.13 17.48 27.94
C GLY A 41 6.29 16.22 27.65
N SER A 42 5.86 16.00 26.40
CA SER A 42 5.11 14.81 25.98
C SER A 42 6.02 13.78 25.30
N VAL A 43 5.80 12.48 25.57
CA VAL A 43 6.58 11.38 24.97
C VAL A 43 5.79 10.72 23.83
N TYR A 44 6.36 10.72 22.64
CA TYR A 44 5.78 10.15 21.43
C TYR A 44 6.41 8.80 21.10
N HIS A 45 5.61 7.72 21.23
CA HIS A 45 6.00 6.35 20.87
C HIS A 45 5.50 5.94 19.48
N ASN A 46 4.66 6.77 18.88
CA ASN A 46 4.04 6.49 17.59
C ASN A 46 4.91 6.90 16.39
N ILE A 47 6.18 7.21 16.64
CA ILE A 47 7.14 7.68 15.65
C ILE A 47 8.35 6.75 15.71
N GLN A 48 8.71 6.19 14.56
CA GLN A 48 9.92 5.38 14.40
C GLN A 48 10.86 6.08 13.43
N ILE A 49 12.13 6.17 13.82
CA ILE A 49 13.19 6.77 12.99
C ILE A 49 14.18 5.68 12.62
N SER A 50 14.52 5.60 11.34
CA SER A 50 15.58 4.72 10.84
C SER A 50 16.48 5.47 9.89
N VAL A 51 17.76 5.11 9.82
CA VAL A 51 18.67 5.66 8.82
C VAL A 51 18.28 5.11 7.45
N ALA A 52 18.13 5.98 6.45
CA ALA A 52 17.73 5.58 5.11
C ALA A 52 18.91 5.72 4.15
N HIS A 53 19.22 4.65 3.43
CA HIS A 53 20.16 4.71 2.31
C HIS A 53 19.37 5.02 1.04
N HIS A 54 19.57 6.21 0.46
CA HIS A 54 18.97 6.56 -0.82
C HIS A 54 19.95 6.26 -1.96
N GLY A 55 19.71 5.16 -2.69
CA GLY A 55 20.51 4.77 -3.86
C GLY A 55 21.79 3.98 -3.53
N LYS A 56 22.68 3.84 -4.51
CA LYS A 56 23.97 3.12 -4.39
C LYS A 56 25.01 3.86 -3.54
N THR A 57 24.79 5.15 -3.24
CA THR A 57 25.65 5.95 -2.38
C THR A 57 25.09 5.97 -0.96
N VAL A 58 25.95 5.71 0.02
CA VAL A 58 25.66 5.81 1.47
C VAL A 58 25.40 7.28 1.79
N SER A 59 24.20 7.75 1.48
CA SER A 59 23.83 9.13 1.76
C SER A 59 23.51 9.25 3.24
N ALA A 60 24.55 9.54 4.04
CA ALA A 60 24.54 9.51 5.50
C ALA A 60 23.56 10.52 6.17
N ASN A 61 22.86 11.34 5.39
CA ASN A 61 22.01 12.42 5.89
C ASN A 61 20.51 12.17 5.67
N TYR A 62 20.12 11.03 5.11
CA TYR A 62 18.71 10.68 4.96
C TYR A 62 18.23 9.79 6.10
N CYS A 63 17.07 10.12 6.65
CA CYS A 63 16.37 9.28 7.60
C CYS A 63 14.96 8.97 7.08
N ARG A 64 14.51 7.75 7.34
CA ARG A 64 13.13 7.32 7.16
C ARG A 64 12.39 7.52 8.47
N LEU A 65 11.27 8.20 8.38
CA LEU A 65 10.37 8.48 9.48
C LEU A 65 9.06 7.72 9.23
N VAL A 66 8.68 6.85 10.15
CA VAL A 66 7.40 6.16 10.13
C VAL A 66 6.55 6.73 11.25
N VAL A 67 5.39 7.27 10.89
CA VAL A 67 4.43 7.87 11.83
C VAL A 67 3.19 7.02 11.84
N ARG A 68 2.72 6.61 13.02
CA ARG A 68 1.45 5.90 13.21
C ARG A 68 0.46 6.84 13.88
N GLY A 69 -0.62 7.18 13.19
CA GLY A 69 -1.68 8.04 13.71
C GLY A 69 -1.33 9.51 13.88
N LYS A 70 -1.79 10.11 14.98
CA LYS A 70 -1.77 11.57 15.15
C LYS A 70 -0.36 12.05 15.47
N MET A 71 0.13 12.95 14.62
CA MET A 71 1.35 13.71 14.86
C MET A 71 0.96 15.17 15.05
N PRO A 72 1.24 15.77 16.22
CA PRO A 72 0.80 17.14 16.52
C PRO A 72 1.60 18.19 15.74
N PHE A 73 2.79 17.83 15.25
CA PHE A 73 3.69 18.74 14.54
C PHE A 73 3.74 18.41 13.05
N ARG A 74 4.06 19.42 12.23
CA ARG A 74 4.53 19.14 10.87
C ARG A 74 5.89 18.46 10.95
N ILE A 75 6.23 17.65 9.94
CA ILE A 75 7.50 16.88 9.95
C ILE A 75 8.72 17.81 10.03
N LYS A 76 8.65 18.97 9.40
CA LYS A 76 9.71 19.98 9.47
C LYS A 76 9.90 20.49 10.90
N GLU A 77 8.82 20.88 11.56
CA GLU A 77 8.81 21.35 12.96
C GLU A 77 9.29 20.27 13.92
N PHE A 78 8.92 19.01 13.67
CA PHE A 78 9.39 17.86 14.45
C PHE A 78 10.91 17.71 14.42
N PHE A 79 11.53 17.81 13.24
CA PHE A 79 12.99 17.76 13.16
C PHE A 79 13.62 18.97 13.85
N GLU A 80 13.04 20.16 13.70
CA GLU A 80 13.51 21.37 14.38
C GLU A 80 13.47 21.24 15.91
N LYS A 81 12.42 20.62 16.46
CA LYS A 81 12.28 20.31 17.90
C LYS A 81 13.33 19.31 18.39
N ILE A 82 13.79 18.39 17.54
CA ILE A 82 14.90 17.46 17.82
C ILE A 82 16.26 18.15 17.63
N GLY A 83 16.29 19.44 17.30
CA GLY A 83 17.51 20.21 17.08
C GLY A 83 18.15 19.95 15.72
N ARG A 84 17.38 19.50 14.73
CA ARG A 84 17.87 19.16 13.39
C ARG A 84 17.11 19.93 12.30
N LYS A 85 17.83 20.41 11.29
CA LYS A 85 17.23 21.09 10.14
C LYS A 85 16.93 20.08 9.03
N SER A 86 15.67 19.98 8.60
CA SER A 86 15.28 19.18 7.44
C SER A 86 15.26 20.04 6.17
N SER A 87 15.98 19.63 5.13
CA SER A 87 16.06 20.36 3.85
C SER A 87 15.07 19.83 2.81
N LYS A 88 14.97 18.50 2.68
CA LYS A 88 14.07 17.83 1.74
C LYS A 88 13.23 16.84 2.52
N ILE A 89 11.92 16.87 2.33
CA ILE A 89 10.97 15.92 2.93
C ILE A 89 10.12 15.35 1.79
N THR A 90 9.99 14.03 1.74
CA THR A 90 9.17 13.34 0.74
C THR A 90 8.35 12.27 1.43
N ARG A 91 7.02 12.29 1.23
CA ARG A 91 6.14 11.22 1.71
C ARG A 91 6.25 10.04 0.74
N LEU A 92 6.61 8.88 1.25
CA LEU A 92 6.72 7.64 0.48
C LEU A 92 5.42 6.84 0.50
N SER A 93 4.70 6.80 1.62
CA SER A 93 3.49 5.98 1.72
C SER A 93 2.46 6.57 2.68
N ILE A 94 1.20 6.19 2.46
CA ILE A 94 0.05 6.47 3.32
C ILE A 94 -0.88 5.25 3.33
N GLY A 95 -1.00 4.62 4.50
CA GLY A 95 -1.76 3.37 4.63
C GLY A 95 -1.28 2.32 3.60
N PRO A 96 -2.19 1.76 2.78
CA PRO A 96 -1.83 0.75 1.78
C PRO A 96 -1.19 1.33 0.51
N TYR A 97 -1.17 2.65 0.35
CA TYR A 97 -0.68 3.30 -0.87
C TYR A 97 0.78 3.73 -0.72
N SER A 98 1.58 3.52 -1.76
CA SER A 98 3.02 3.79 -1.76
C SER A 98 3.49 4.35 -3.09
N CYS A 99 4.42 5.31 -3.05
CA CYS A 99 5.05 5.94 -4.21
C CYS A 99 6.36 5.27 -4.63
N ARG A 100 6.67 4.06 -4.12
CA ARG A 100 7.96 3.38 -4.35
C ARG A 100 8.35 3.25 -5.83
N ASP A 101 7.39 2.95 -6.68
CA ASP A 101 7.63 2.65 -8.11
C ASP A 101 7.10 3.77 -9.02
N MET A 102 6.81 4.94 -8.44
CA MET A 102 6.23 6.07 -9.16
C MET A 102 7.30 7.13 -9.40
N ASN A 103 7.49 7.52 -10.66
CA ASN A 103 8.35 8.65 -10.97
C ASN A 103 7.76 9.94 -10.37
N PRO A 104 8.61 10.87 -9.91
CA PRO A 104 8.16 12.19 -9.50
C PRO A 104 7.29 12.82 -10.59
N MET A 105 6.20 13.46 -10.18
CA MET A 105 5.24 14.17 -11.06
C MET A 105 4.37 13.29 -11.97
N LYS A 106 4.49 11.96 -11.94
CA LYS A 106 3.52 11.08 -12.65
C LYS A 106 2.28 10.83 -11.80
N LEU A 107 1.13 10.76 -12.45
CA LEU A 107 -0.13 10.30 -11.88
C LEU A 107 -0.34 8.84 -12.27
N LYS A 108 -0.87 8.05 -11.33
CA LYS A 108 -1.23 6.65 -11.55
C LYS A 108 -2.60 6.40 -10.91
N GLU A 109 -3.48 5.76 -11.67
CA GLU A 109 -4.75 5.30 -11.16
C GLU A 109 -4.54 4.11 -10.22
N LEU A 110 -5.19 4.15 -9.07
CA LEU A 110 -5.02 3.15 -8.02
C LEU A 110 -6.34 2.47 -7.74
N VAL A 111 -6.25 1.17 -7.58
CA VAL A 111 -7.35 0.32 -7.15
C VAL A 111 -7.64 0.60 -5.68
N VAL A 112 -8.93 0.75 -5.33
CA VAL A 112 -9.37 0.93 -3.94
C VAL A 112 -9.46 -0.44 -3.28
N PRO A 113 -8.71 -0.73 -2.20
CA PRO A 113 -8.84 -2.00 -1.50
C PRO A 113 -10.29 -2.25 -1.04
N PRO A 114 -10.76 -3.52 -1.01
CA PRO A 114 -12.15 -3.83 -0.63
C PRO A 114 -12.54 -3.28 0.75
N SER A 115 -11.58 -3.28 1.68
CA SER A 115 -11.75 -2.72 3.03
C SER A 115 -12.09 -1.23 3.03
N TYR A 116 -11.75 -0.50 1.97
CA TYR A 116 -11.99 0.94 1.83
C TYR A 116 -13.22 1.28 0.98
N LEU A 117 -13.85 0.30 0.31
CA LEU A 117 -15.06 0.54 -0.48
C LEU A 117 -16.20 1.12 0.37
N LYS A 118 -16.34 0.67 1.62
CA LYS A 118 -17.31 1.21 2.60
C LYS A 118 -17.15 2.71 2.87
N LEU A 119 -15.95 3.24 2.61
CA LEU A 119 -15.62 4.65 2.84
C LEU A 119 -15.76 5.48 1.56
N VAL A 120 -16.00 4.85 0.41
CA VAL A 120 -16.22 5.54 -0.86
C VAL A 120 -17.66 6.07 -0.89
N ASN A 121 -17.87 7.19 -1.58
CA ASN A 121 -19.22 7.70 -1.78
C ASN A 121 -20.00 6.69 -2.65
N PRO A 122 -21.20 6.24 -2.21
CA PRO A 122 -21.99 5.24 -2.93
C PRO A 122 -22.20 5.50 -4.42
N MET A 123 -22.20 6.77 -4.83
CA MET A 123 -22.28 7.19 -6.24
C MET A 123 -21.15 6.57 -7.10
N TRP A 124 -19.96 6.37 -6.53
CA TRP A 124 -18.79 5.84 -7.24
C TRP A 124 -18.67 4.31 -7.15
N THR A 125 -19.38 3.68 -6.22
CA THR A 125 -19.38 2.22 -6.04
C THR A 125 -19.65 1.45 -7.32
N PRO A 126 -20.71 1.73 -8.12
CA PRO A 126 -20.98 0.95 -9.34
C PRO A 126 -19.87 1.08 -10.39
N PHE A 127 -19.20 2.24 -10.48
CA PHE A 127 -18.08 2.42 -11.41
C PHE A 127 -16.85 1.62 -10.97
N ILE A 128 -16.56 1.65 -9.66
CA ILE A 128 -15.44 0.88 -9.11
C ILE A 128 -15.70 -0.62 -9.25
N GLU A 129 -16.92 -1.08 -8.96
CA GLU A 129 -17.32 -2.48 -9.08
C GLU A 129 -17.38 -2.97 -10.53
N ARG A 130 -17.77 -2.12 -11.49
CA ARG A 130 -17.72 -2.45 -12.92
C ARG A 130 -16.30 -2.64 -13.43
N ASP A 131 -15.38 -1.78 -13.00
CA ASP A 131 -13.98 -1.83 -13.44
C ASP A 131 -13.16 -2.81 -12.55
N TRP A 132 -13.72 -3.27 -11.43
CA TRP A 132 -13.11 -4.22 -10.50
C TRP A 132 -12.74 -5.57 -11.14
N PRO A 133 -13.60 -6.23 -11.93
CA PRO A 133 -13.27 -7.44 -12.68
C PRO A 133 -11.97 -7.32 -13.49
N TYR A 134 -11.75 -6.20 -14.17
CA TYR A 134 -10.54 -5.96 -14.96
C TYR A 134 -9.28 -5.99 -14.07
N PHE A 135 -9.26 -5.19 -12.99
CA PHE A 135 -8.12 -5.14 -12.09
C PHE A 135 -7.91 -6.46 -11.34
N ARG A 136 -9.00 -7.17 -11.04
CA ARG A 136 -8.99 -8.49 -10.41
C ARG A 136 -8.37 -9.55 -11.32
N GLN A 137 -8.74 -9.57 -12.59
CA GLN A 137 -8.15 -10.48 -13.59
C GLN A 137 -6.65 -10.22 -13.76
N ARG A 138 -6.24 -8.95 -13.79
CA ARG A 138 -4.82 -8.56 -13.86
C ARG A 138 -4.04 -9.00 -12.62
N ARG A 139 -4.60 -8.81 -11.43
CA ARG A 139 -4.01 -9.25 -10.15
C ARG A 139 -3.86 -10.77 -10.07
N LEU A 140 -4.87 -11.51 -10.51
CA LEU A 140 -4.82 -12.97 -10.64
C LEU A 140 -3.73 -13.43 -11.60
N HIS A 141 -3.65 -12.82 -12.79
CA HIS A 141 -2.63 -13.13 -13.77
C HIS A 141 -1.22 -12.91 -13.20
N PHE A 142 -1.01 -11.79 -12.51
CA PHE A 142 0.24 -11.49 -11.82
C PHE A 142 0.57 -12.53 -10.74
N LEU A 143 -0.37 -12.87 -9.85
CA LEU A 143 -0.17 -13.86 -8.79
C LEU A 143 0.14 -15.26 -9.34
N ARG A 144 -0.54 -15.70 -10.41
CA ARG A 144 -0.27 -16.96 -11.11
C ARG A 144 1.12 -16.99 -11.75
N LYS A 145 1.59 -15.86 -12.27
CA LYS A 145 2.94 -15.76 -12.84
C LYS A 145 4.00 -15.74 -11.74
N MET A 146 3.71 -15.07 -10.63
CA MET A 146 4.58 -15.01 -9.45
C MET A 146 4.73 -16.34 -8.72
N SER A 147 3.67 -17.16 -8.64
CA SER A 147 3.73 -18.47 -7.99
C SER A 147 4.69 -19.45 -8.68
N ARG A 148 4.93 -19.26 -9.99
CA ARG A 148 5.93 -20.03 -10.75
C ARG A 148 7.36 -19.62 -10.44
N LEU A 149 7.57 -18.38 -10.01
CA LEU A 149 8.89 -17.78 -9.78
C LEU A 149 9.31 -17.82 -8.31
N ARG A 150 8.35 -17.75 -7.38
CA ARG A 150 8.60 -17.79 -5.93
C ARG A 150 7.41 -18.39 -5.17
N PRO A 151 7.62 -18.88 -3.93
CA PRO A 151 6.52 -19.15 -3.03
C PRO A 151 5.77 -17.84 -2.72
N LEU A 152 4.44 -17.89 -2.84
CA LEU A 152 3.54 -16.80 -2.49
C LEU A 152 3.43 -16.66 -0.95
N SER A 153 3.23 -15.44 -0.46
CA SER A 153 2.90 -15.22 0.96
C SER A 153 1.55 -15.85 1.31
N ALA A 154 1.27 -16.05 2.60
CA ALA A 154 -0.01 -16.63 3.03
C ALA A 154 -1.20 -15.81 2.50
N HIS A 155 -1.14 -14.49 2.63
CA HIS A 155 -2.18 -13.59 2.13
C HIS A 155 -2.34 -13.64 0.61
N GLU A 156 -1.24 -13.72 -0.15
CA GLU A 156 -1.29 -13.82 -1.62
C GLU A 156 -1.83 -15.16 -2.10
N ARG A 157 -1.63 -16.24 -1.32
CA ARG A 157 -2.23 -17.56 -1.59
C ARG A 157 -3.73 -17.52 -1.33
N ASP A 158 -4.13 -17.02 -0.16
CA ASP A 158 -5.55 -16.88 0.17
C ASP A 158 -6.29 -16.02 -0.87
N GLU A 159 -5.66 -14.95 -1.35
CA GLU A 159 -6.17 -14.09 -2.42
C GLU A 159 -6.32 -14.87 -3.74
N LEU A 160 -5.30 -15.63 -4.14
CA LEU A 160 -5.33 -16.45 -5.36
C LEU A 160 -6.40 -17.56 -5.27
N ASP A 161 -6.50 -18.23 -4.13
CA ASP A 161 -7.41 -19.36 -3.90
C ASP A 161 -8.85 -18.87 -3.85
N THR A 162 -9.14 -17.81 -3.10
CA THR A 162 -10.48 -17.19 -3.02
C THR A 162 -10.96 -16.79 -4.42
N PHE A 163 -10.11 -16.10 -5.18
CA PHE A 163 -10.48 -15.64 -6.51
C PHE A 163 -10.59 -16.76 -7.55
N SER A 164 -9.77 -17.81 -7.45
CA SER A 164 -9.91 -18.98 -8.31
C SER A 164 -11.17 -19.78 -8.00
N MET A 165 -11.54 -19.91 -6.73
CA MET A 165 -12.78 -20.53 -6.29
C MET A 165 -14.01 -19.75 -6.81
N GLU A 166 -13.99 -18.42 -6.69
CA GLU A 166 -15.07 -17.58 -7.22
C GLU A 166 -15.21 -17.70 -8.74
N GLN A 167 -14.10 -17.81 -9.49
CA GLN A 167 -14.14 -18.08 -10.94
C GLN A 167 -14.80 -19.43 -11.23
N LEU A 168 -14.43 -20.49 -10.52
CA LEU A 168 -15.04 -21.81 -10.69
C LEU A 168 -16.54 -21.77 -10.37
N MET A 169 -16.93 -21.13 -9.28
CA MET A 169 -18.33 -20.97 -8.90
C MET A 169 -19.13 -20.20 -9.96
N SER A 170 -18.55 -19.16 -10.57
CA SER A 170 -19.20 -18.42 -11.66
C SER A 170 -19.39 -19.24 -12.94
N VAL A 171 -18.42 -20.11 -13.26
CA VAL A 171 -18.52 -21.01 -14.43
C VAL A 171 -19.59 -22.08 -14.16
N ILE A 172 -19.63 -22.63 -12.95
CA ILE A 172 -20.63 -23.61 -12.54
C ILE A 172 -22.03 -22.99 -12.55
N SER A 173 -22.21 -21.77 -12.02
CA SER A 173 -23.51 -21.10 -12.01
C SER A 173 -24.02 -20.77 -13.42
N ASN A 174 -23.10 -20.40 -14.32
CA ASN A 174 -23.45 -20.11 -15.71
C ASN A 174 -23.78 -21.40 -16.49
N ALA A 175 -23.09 -22.50 -16.20
CA ALA A 175 -23.39 -23.81 -16.78
C ALA A 175 -24.74 -24.40 -16.28
N THR A 176 -25.23 -23.96 -15.12
CA THR A 176 -26.55 -24.36 -14.60
C THR A 176 -27.71 -23.52 -15.13
N HIS A 177 -27.43 -22.40 -15.82
CA HIS A 177 -28.41 -21.51 -16.42
C HIS A 177 -28.33 -21.52 -17.96
N ASP A 178 -28.45 -22.70 -18.56
CA ASP A 178 -28.84 -22.80 -19.97
C ASP A 178 -30.37 -22.63 -20.06
N GLU A 179 -30.85 -21.41 -20.36
CA GLU A 179 -32.03 -21.13 -21.20
C GLU A 179 -32.37 -19.62 -21.23
N LYS A 180 -31.77 -18.88 -22.17
CA LYS A 180 -32.39 -18.00 -23.19
C LYS A 180 -31.34 -17.05 -23.79
N PRO A 181 -31.26 -16.93 -25.13
CA PRO A 181 -30.37 -15.97 -25.77
C PRO A 181 -30.99 -14.59 -25.55
N THR A 182 -30.41 -13.81 -24.65
CA THR A 182 -30.67 -12.37 -24.59
C THR A 182 -29.55 -11.73 -25.39
N GLU A 183 -29.93 -11.17 -26.53
CA GLU A 183 -29.07 -10.34 -27.37
C GLU A 183 -28.46 -9.21 -26.53
N GLU A 184 -27.18 -8.90 -26.83
CA GLU A 184 -26.40 -7.79 -26.26
C GLU A 184 -25.98 -7.91 -24.78
N ASN A 185 -25.21 -8.93 -24.46
CA ASN A 185 -24.04 -8.70 -23.60
C ASN A 185 -22.82 -8.93 -24.47
N GLU A 186 -22.15 -7.85 -24.86
CA GLU A 186 -20.81 -7.91 -25.44
C GLU A 186 -19.91 -8.69 -24.49
N VAL A 187 -19.76 -9.98 -24.77
CA VAL A 187 -18.62 -10.77 -24.36
C VAL A 187 -17.43 -10.06 -25.00
N VAL A 188 -16.77 -9.18 -24.24
CA VAL A 188 -15.47 -8.66 -24.65
C VAL A 188 -14.60 -9.90 -24.90
N PRO A 189 -14.18 -10.13 -26.15
CA PRO A 189 -13.41 -11.31 -26.49
C PRO A 189 -12.15 -11.35 -25.63
N LEU A 190 -11.63 -12.55 -25.40
CA LEU A 190 -10.38 -12.83 -24.69
C LEU A 190 -9.11 -12.28 -25.38
N GLY A 191 -9.25 -11.26 -26.22
CA GLY A 191 -8.18 -10.47 -26.82
C GLY A 191 -8.55 -8.99 -26.71
N GLU A 192 -7.61 -8.19 -26.24
CA GLU A 192 -7.70 -6.72 -26.11
C GLU A 192 -8.43 -6.22 -24.85
N VAL A 193 -7.88 -6.65 -23.71
CA VAL A 193 -7.77 -5.80 -22.52
C VAL A 193 -7.24 -4.43 -22.96
N PRO A 194 -7.92 -3.29 -22.69
CA PRO A 194 -7.37 -1.98 -22.99
C PRO A 194 -5.96 -1.87 -22.42
N GLU A 195 -4.99 -1.66 -23.30
CA GLU A 195 -3.57 -1.70 -22.98
C GLU A 195 -3.21 -0.49 -22.10
N ASP A 196 -3.28 -0.64 -20.78
CA ASP A 196 -2.50 0.22 -19.90
C ASP A 196 -1.04 -0.24 -19.98
N VAL A 197 -0.40 0.17 -21.07
CA VAL A 197 0.98 -0.14 -21.50
C VAL A 197 1.96 -0.06 -20.33
N ARG A 198 1.74 0.89 -19.41
CA ARG A 198 2.67 1.22 -18.32
C ARG A 198 2.70 0.21 -17.18
N GLY A 199 1.59 -0.48 -16.91
CA GLY A 199 1.59 -1.53 -15.89
C GLY A 199 2.16 -2.84 -16.41
N ILE A 200 2.02 -3.11 -17.71
CA ILE A 200 2.60 -4.28 -18.38
C ILE A 200 4.12 -4.14 -18.40
N GLU A 201 4.65 -2.98 -18.80
CA GLU A 201 6.09 -2.69 -18.77
C GLU A 201 6.73 -2.90 -17.40
N PHE A 202 6.04 -2.52 -16.31
CA PHE A 202 6.54 -2.70 -14.95
C PHE A 202 6.51 -4.17 -14.52
N GLU A 203 5.43 -4.88 -14.82
CA GLU A 203 5.31 -6.32 -14.55
C GLU A 203 6.33 -7.10 -15.36
N GLU A 204 6.47 -6.82 -16.66
CA GLU A 204 7.50 -7.41 -17.52
C GLU A 204 8.90 -7.11 -17.01
N ARG A 205 9.18 -5.89 -16.55
CA ARG A 205 10.47 -5.53 -15.97
C ARG A 205 10.77 -6.27 -14.66
N LEU A 206 9.77 -6.47 -13.81
CA LEU A 206 9.89 -7.26 -12.58
C LEU A 206 10.15 -8.74 -12.86
N LEU A 207 9.59 -9.25 -13.96
CA LEU A 207 9.65 -10.66 -14.34
C LEU A 207 10.86 -10.99 -15.21
N SER A 208 11.41 -10.01 -15.93
CA SER A 208 12.59 -10.14 -16.79
C SER A 208 13.90 -9.84 -16.05
N ASP A 209 13.87 -9.01 -15.00
CA ASP A 209 15.06 -8.64 -14.24
C ASP A 209 15.16 -9.41 -12.90
N PRO A 210 16.08 -10.39 -12.78
CA PRO A 210 16.25 -11.17 -11.55
C PRO A 210 16.69 -10.32 -10.35
N ASP A 211 17.32 -9.17 -10.54
CA ASP A 211 17.72 -8.26 -9.45
C ASP A 211 16.54 -7.41 -8.96
N ALA A 212 15.67 -6.94 -9.86
CA ALA A 212 14.40 -6.33 -9.48
C ALA A 212 13.54 -7.31 -8.68
N MET A 213 13.57 -8.58 -9.07
CA MET A 213 12.85 -9.65 -8.39
C MET A 213 13.40 -9.95 -7.00
N ARG A 214 14.73 -10.01 -6.84
CA ARG A 214 15.39 -10.16 -5.52
C ARG A 214 15.09 -9.01 -4.58
N GLN A 215 15.00 -7.77 -5.09
CA GLN A 215 14.64 -6.60 -4.30
C GLN A 215 13.18 -6.60 -3.87
N TYR A 216 12.28 -7.20 -4.65
CA TYR A 216 10.89 -7.42 -4.28
C TYR A 216 10.76 -8.51 -3.21
N ILE A 217 11.47 -9.64 -3.36
CA ILE A 217 11.47 -10.76 -2.39
C ILE A 217 12.02 -10.35 -1.03
N ARG A 218 13.11 -9.55 -0.99
CA ARG A 218 13.68 -9.04 0.28
C ARG A 218 12.77 -8.01 0.99
N LYS A 219 11.73 -7.52 0.33
CA LYS A 219 10.69 -6.65 0.91
C LYS A 219 9.49 -7.49 1.33
N GLU A 220 9.69 -8.56 2.10
CA GLU A 220 8.57 -9.17 2.83
C GLU A 220 7.79 -8.05 3.53
N PRO A 221 6.44 -8.09 3.51
CA PRO A 221 5.69 -7.19 4.35
C PRO A 221 6.06 -7.55 5.80
N GLN A 222 6.80 -6.67 6.48
CA GLN A 222 6.68 -6.61 7.92
C GLN A 222 5.20 -6.39 8.16
N ILE A 223 4.50 -7.42 8.61
CA ILE A 223 3.10 -7.35 9.03
C ILE A 223 3.06 -6.21 10.05
N PRO A 224 2.47 -5.03 9.74
CA PRO A 224 2.08 -4.17 10.81
C PRO A 224 0.85 -4.84 11.41
N ASP A 225 0.90 -5.23 12.67
CA ASP A 225 -0.32 -5.58 13.41
C ASP A 225 -1.33 -4.44 13.17
N VAL A 226 -2.33 -4.72 12.35
CA VAL A 226 -3.43 -3.80 12.09
C VAL A 226 -4.30 -3.93 13.33
N PRO A 227 -4.41 -2.90 14.19
CA PRO A 227 -5.33 -2.99 15.32
C PRO A 227 -6.75 -3.12 14.76
N ILE A 228 -7.39 -4.23 15.12
CA ILE A 228 -8.82 -4.47 14.89
C ILE A 228 -9.56 -3.33 15.61
N PRO A 229 -10.51 -2.63 14.97
CA PRO A 229 -11.28 -1.59 15.64
C PRO A 229 -12.02 -2.20 16.84
N PRO A 230 -12.08 -1.51 17.99
CA PRO A 230 -12.77 -2.02 19.17
C PRO A 230 -14.23 -2.33 18.81
N GLN A 231 -14.64 -3.57 19.05
CA GLN A 231 -16.05 -3.95 18.97
C GLN A 231 -16.78 -3.13 20.03
N LYS A 232 -17.76 -2.31 19.61
CA LYS A 232 -18.66 -1.65 20.54
C LYS A 232 -19.46 -2.76 21.22
N GLU A 233 -19.18 -2.99 22.50
CA GLU A 233 -20.08 -3.76 23.36
C GLU A 233 -21.46 -3.09 23.31
N VAL A 234 -22.43 -3.84 22.81
CA VAL A 234 -23.83 -3.46 22.85
C VAL A 234 -24.25 -3.60 24.32
N PHE A 235 -24.22 -2.49 25.05
CA PHE A 235 -24.93 -2.41 26.33
C PHE A 235 -26.43 -2.48 26.03
N THR A 236 -27.02 -3.64 26.26
CA THR A 236 -28.46 -3.78 26.47
C THR A 236 -28.81 -3.19 27.82
N PHE A 237 -29.64 -2.14 27.80
CA PHE A 237 -30.34 -1.62 28.98
C PHE A 237 -31.38 -2.62 29.48
#